data_AF-A0A1J4SJN2-F1
#
_entry.id   AF-A0A1J4SJN2-F1
#
_cell.length_a   1.000
_cell.length_b   1.000
_cell.length_c   1.000
_cell.angle_alpha   90.00
_cell.angle_beta   90.00
_cell.angle_gamma   90.00
#
_symmetry.space_group_name_H-M   'P 1'
#
loop_
_entity.id
_entity.type
_entity.pdbx_description
1 polymer ?
#
loop_
_entity_poly.entity_id
_entity_poly.type
_entity_poly.pdbx_seq_one_letter_code
_entity_poly.pdbx_strand_id
1 'polypeptide(L)' 'MTSDRTYKEIKEQIIELCRASRSAKELSFELGINKIYLVNNYLKKMVEEGNLGRTNPAPRARNQKYYTVINNKE' A
#
# COMPACT_ATOMS: atom_id res chain seq x y z
N MET A 1 -14.12 5.58 19.28
CA MET A 1 -12.92 4.75 19.49
C MET A 1 -11.98 4.96 18.31
N THR A 2 -11.10 5.96 18.37
CA THR A 2 -9.98 6.10 17.43
C THR A 2 -8.90 5.13 17.87
N SER A 3 -8.83 3.97 17.22
CA SER A 3 -7.67 3.09 17.36
C SER A 3 -6.45 3.83 16.83
N ASP A 4 -5.51 4.15 17.72
CA ASP A 4 -4.26 4.82 17.38
C ASP A 4 -3.30 3.78 16.78
N ARG A 5 -3.57 3.41 15.53
CA ARG A 5 -2.75 2.44 14.79
C ARG A 5 -1.41 3.08 14.44
N THR A 6 -0.34 2.38 14.76
CA THR A 6 1.02 2.85 14.45
C THR A 6 1.31 2.74 12.95
N TYR A 7 2.30 3.50 12.47
CA TYR A 7 2.77 3.41 11.09
C TYR A 7 3.18 1.97 10.71
N LYS A 8 3.85 1.27 11.64
CA LYS A 8 4.34 -0.10 11.44
C LYS A 8 3.18 -1.09 11.24
N GLU A 9 2.14 -1.02 12.06
CA GLU A 9 0.97 -1.90 11.96
C GLU A 9 0.23 -1.71 10.63
N ILE A 10 0.04 -0.45 10.20
CA ILE A 10 -0.61 -0.17 8.91
C ILE A 10 0.25 -0.66 7.75
N LYS A 11 1.57 -0.47 7.82
CA LYS A 11 2.51 -0.96 6.82
C LYS A 11 2.44 -2.48 6.67
N GLU A 12 2.42 -3.22 7.78
CA GLU A 12 2.29 -4.69 7.78
C GLU A 12 0.96 -5.13 7.18
N GLN A 13 -0.16 -4.50 7.54
CA GLN A 13 -1.46 -4.80 6.94
C GLN A 13 -1.48 -4.54 5.42
N ILE A 14 -0.86 -3.45 4.96
CA ILE A 14 -0.73 -3.18 3.52
C ILE A 14 0.07 -4.28 2.82
N ILE A 15 1.18 -4.73 3.40
CA ILE A 15 2.01 -5.81 2.85
C ILE A 15 1.19 -7.10 2.69
N GLU A 16 0.41 -7.46 3.72
CA GLU A 16 -0.44 -8.64 3.68
C GLU A 16 -1.54 -8.53 2.61
N LEU A 17 -2.25 -7.40 2.56
CA LEU A 17 -3.30 -7.15 1.57
C LEU A 17 -2.76 -7.13 0.13
N CYS A 18 -1.55 -6.62 -0.06
CA CYS A 18 -0.88 -6.51 -1.36
C CYS A 18 -0.14 -7.78 -1.79
N ARG A 19 -0.22 -8.89 -1.05
CA ARG A 19 0.22 -10.22 -1.57
C ARG A 19 -0.48 -10.56 -2.89
N ALA A 20 -1.73 -10.12 -3.04
CA ALA A 20 -2.41 -10.01 -4.33
C ALA A 20 -2.49 -8.54 -4.75
N SER A 21 -2.49 -8.26 -6.06
CA SER A 21 -2.51 -6.87 -6.52
C SER A 21 -3.79 -6.13 -6.11
N ARG A 22 -3.66 -5.00 -5.39
CA ARG A 22 -4.79 -4.18 -4.89
C ARG A 22 -4.67 -2.72 -5.28
N SER A 23 -5.80 -2.08 -5.54
CA SER A 23 -5.88 -0.64 -5.77
C SER A 23 -5.89 0.15 -4.46
N ALA A 24 -5.53 1.44 -4.53
CA ALA A 24 -5.63 2.33 -3.37
C ALA A 24 -7.07 2.47 -2.84
N LYS A 25 -8.09 2.27 -3.69
CA LYS A 25 -9.50 2.29 -3.28
C LYS A 25 -9.83 1.07 -2.42
N GLU A 26 -9.41 -0.13 -2.82
CA GLU A 26 -9.60 -1.35 -2.04
C GLU A 26 -8.89 -1.25 -0.69
N LEU A 27 -7.61 -0.88 -0.69
CA LEU A 27 -6.83 -0.74 0.55
C LEU A 27 -7.42 0.31 1.50
N SER A 28 -7.91 1.43 0.96
CA SER A 28 -8.59 2.48 1.73
C SER A 28 -9.85 1.97 2.41
N PHE A 29 -10.65 1.15 1.71
CA PHE A 29 -11.85 0.54 2.23
C PHE A 29 -11.54 -0.48 3.34
N GLU A 30 -10.63 -1.43 3.07
CA GLU A 30 -10.25 -2.46 4.04
C GLU A 30 -9.61 -1.89 5.31
N LEU A 31 -8.76 -0.88 5.17
CA LEU A 31 -8.06 -0.29 6.31
C LEU A 31 -8.91 0.75 7.03
N GLY A 32 -10.03 1.21 6.47
CA GLY A 32 -10.78 2.35 7.00
C GLY A 32 -9.97 3.65 7.05
N ILE A 33 -9.05 3.83 6.09
CA ILE A 33 -8.15 5.00 6.00
C ILE A 33 -8.53 5.82 4.77
N ASN A 34 -8.51 7.15 4.88
CA ASN A 34 -8.73 8.01 3.72
C ASN A 34 -7.74 7.70 2.58
N LYS A 35 -8.25 7.50 1.37
CA LYS A 35 -7.46 7.12 0.19
C LYS A 35 -6.29 8.07 -0.11
N ILE A 36 -6.50 9.38 -0.02
CA ILE A 36 -5.44 10.37 -0.31
C ILE A 36 -4.35 10.28 0.75
N TYR A 37 -4.75 10.19 2.01
CA TYR A 37 -3.83 10.01 3.14
C TYR A 37 -3.03 8.71 3.01
N LEU A 38 -3.69 7.59 2.66
CA LEU A 38 -3.06 6.29 2.42
C LEU A 38 -2.00 6.37 1.31
N VAL A 39 -2.33 6.98 0.16
CA VAL A 39 -1.41 7.10 -0.97
C VAL A 39 -0.18 7.93 -0.59
N ASN A 40 -0.39 9.09 0.02
CA ASN A 40 0.70 10.03 0.28
C ASN A 40 1.61 9.61 1.43
N ASN A 41 1.05 9.01 2.48
CA ASN A 41 1.80 8.70 3.70
C ASN A 41 2.33 7.27 3.75
N TYR A 42 1.72 6.33 3.01
CA TYR A 42 2.10 4.92 3.03
C TYR A 42 2.52 4.42 1.66
N LEU A 43 1.61 4.36 0.68
CA LEU A 43 1.87 3.64 -0.57
C LEU A 43 3.03 4.24 -1.37
N LYS A 44 3.13 5.57 -1.43
CA LYS A 44 4.25 6.25 -2.10
C LYS A 44 5.59 5.88 -1.44
N LYS A 45 5.67 6.01 -0.11
CA LYS A 45 6.89 5.68 0.67
C LYS A 45 7.25 4.20 0.56
N MET A 46 6.27 3.31 0.70
CA MET A 46 6.51 1.87 0.60
C MET A 46 6.99 1.43 -0.80
N VAL A 47 6.60 2.15 -1.86
CA VAL A 47 7.17 1.93 -3.19
C VAL A 47 8.61 2.44 -3.26
N GLU A 48 8.91 3.63 -2.73
CA GLU A 48 10.27 4.19 -2.68
C GLU A 48 11.23 3.32 -1.85
N GLU A 49 10.73 2.73 -0.75
CA GLU A 49 11.45 1.79 0.11
C GLU A 49 11.58 0.38 -0.48
N GLY A 50 10.98 0.10 -1.65
CA GLY A 50 11.04 -1.22 -2.29
C GLY A 50 10.19 -2.31 -1.63
N ASN A 51 9.26 -1.96 -0.74
CA ASN A 51 8.32 -2.91 -0.13
C ASN A 51 7.14 -3.23 -1.08
N LEU A 52 6.74 -2.25 -1.90
CA LEU A 52 5.66 -2.40 -2.87
C LEU A 52 6.13 -2.11 -4.29
N GLY A 53 5.60 -2.87 -5.24
CA GLY A 53 5.67 -2.62 -6.66
C GLY A 53 4.40 -1.97 -7.16
N ARG A 54 4.51 -1.36 -8.34
CA ARG A 54 3.38 -0.81 -9.09
C ARG A 54 3.11 -1.69 -10.31
N THR A 55 1.84 -2.03 -10.54
CA THR A 55 1.44 -2.80 -11.74
C THR A 55 1.51 -1.96 -13.02
N ASN A 56 1.27 -0.65 -12.92
CA ASN A 56 1.47 0.31 -14.00
C ASN A 56 2.67 1.22 -13.69
N PRO A 57 3.60 1.44 -14.62
CA PRO A 57 4.75 2.32 -14.40
C PRO A 57 4.34 3.79 -14.18
N ALA A 58 3.22 4.23 -14.79
CA ALA A 58 2.74 5.61 -14.66
C ALA A 58 2.09 5.84 -13.27
N PRO A 59 2.66 6.70 -12.41
CA PRO A 59 2.23 6.85 -11.01
C PRO A 59 0.75 7.23 -10.82
N ARG A 60 0.14 7.89 -11.80
CA ARG A 60 -1.23 8.42 -11.76
C ARG A 60 -2.20 7.63 -12.66
N ALA A 61 -1.84 6.42 -13.07
CA ALA A 61 -2.72 5.59 -13.89
C ALA A 61 -4.04 5.29 -13.18
N ARG A 62 -5.16 5.40 -13.90
CA ARG A 62 -6.51 5.18 -13.33
C ARG A 62 -6.69 3.76 -12.77
N ASN A 63 -6.02 2.77 -13.36
CA ASN A 63 -6.05 1.36 -12.97
C ASN A 63 -4.82 0.95 -12.15
N GLN A 64 -4.13 1.92 -11.51
CA GLN A 64 -2.96 1.63 -10.68
C GLN A 64 -3.31 0.66 -9.54
N LYS A 65 -2.58 -0.45 -9.49
CA LYS A 65 -2.55 -1.38 -8.36
C LYS A 65 -1.14 -1.51 -7.80
N TYR A 66 -1.05 -1.95 -6.56
CA TYR A 66 0.16 -2.22 -5.81
C TYR A 66 0.24 -3.70 -5.48
N TYR A 67 1.45 -4.24 -5.42
CA TYR A 67 1.73 -5.61 -5.01
C TYR A 67 2.97 -5.64 -4.13
N THR A 68 3.05 -6.60 -3.22
CA THR A 68 4.22 -6.79 -2.36
C THR A 68 5.40 -7.31 -3.18
N VAL A 69 6.55 -6.66 -3.05
CA VAL A 69 7.79 -7.14 -3.66
C VAL A 69 8.36 -8.21 -2.73
N ILE A 70 8.36 -9.47 -3.18
CA ILE A 70 9.02 -10.55 -2.45
C ILE A 70 10.52 -10.40 -2.71
N ASN A 71 11.22 -9.75 -1.80
CA ASN A 71 12.68 -9.74 -1.81
C ASN A 71 13.14 -11.10 -1.28
N ASN A 72 13.42 -12.04 -2.18
CA ASN A 72 14.18 -13.24 -1.87
C ASN A 72 15.62 -12.80 -1.57
N LYS A 73 15.86 -12.22 -0.40
CA LYS A 73 17.21 -12.10 0.14
C LYS A 73 17.53 -13.44 0.79
N GLU A 74 18.07 -14.34 -0.03
CA GLU A 74 18.95 -15.42 0.44
C GLU A 74 20.26 -14.82 1.00
#